data_AF-A0A4V2KTS5-F1
#
_entry.id   AF-A0A4V2KTS5-F1
#
_cell.length_a   1.000
_cell.length_b   1.000
_cell.length_c   1.000
_cell.angle_alpha   90.00
_cell.angle_beta   90.00
_cell.angle_gamma   90.00
#
_symmetry.space_group_name_H-M   'P 1'
#
loop_
_entity.id
_entity.type
_entity.pdbx_description
1 polymer ?
#
loop_
_entity_poly.entity_id
_entity_poly.type
_entity_poly.pdbx_seq_one_letter_code
_entity_poly.pdbx_strand_id
1 'polypeptide(L)' 'MTGKRKRYSADFKAKVALEAIRGEATVAQLTVKYGVHQTMISAWKKQAVDGMSGVFSGKA' A
#
# COMPACT_ATOMS: atom_id res chain seq x y z
N MET A 1 19.63 14.67 11.01
CA MET A 1 19.83 13.34 10.37
C MET A 1 18.64 13.04 9.47
N THR A 2 18.63 13.52 8.23
CA THR A 2 17.54 13.23 7.28
C THR A 2 17.67 11.78 6.83
N GLY A 3 16.94 10.87 7.48
CA GLY A 3 16.88 9.47 7.09
C GLY A 3 16.44 9.37 5.62
N LYS A 4 17.23 8.70 4.78
CA LYS A 4 16.88 8.39 3.39
C LYS A 4 15.53 7.68 3.39
N ARG A 5 14.48 8.39 2.98
CA ARG A 5 13.16 7.80 2.75
C ARG A 5 13.31 6.74 1.66
N LYS A 6 13.13 5.47 2.00
CA LYS A 6 13.00 4.41 0.99
C LYS A 6 11.85 4.78 0.06
N ARG A 7 12.18 5.13 -1.19
CA ARG A 7 11.18 5.35 -2.23
C ARG A 7 10.75 3.99 -2.75
N TYR A 8 9.50 3.65 -2.49
CA TYR A 8 8.83 2.49 -3.10
C TYR A 8 8.16 2.94 -4.40
N SER A 9 8.28 2.14 -5.46
CA SER A 9 7.60 2.39 -6.73
C SER A 9 6.07 2.32 -6.57
N ALA A 10 5.33 2.96 -7.47
CA ALA A 10 3.87 2.93 -7.45
C ALA A 10 3.33 1.50 -7.57
N ASP A 11 3.93 0.67 -8.44
CA ASP A 11 3.59 -0.74 -8.61
C ASP A 11 3.77 -1.55 -7.34
N PHE A 12 4.86 -1.30 -6.60
CA PHE A 12 5.13 -2.01 -5.35
C PHE A 12 4.11 -1.64 -4.28
N LYS A 13 3.77 -0.35 -4.15
CA LYS A 13 2.73 0.11 -3.22
C LYS A 13 1.38 -0.49 -3.57
N ALA A 14 1.02 -0.53 -4.86
CA ALA A 14 -0.21 -1.12 -5.35
C ALA A 14 -0.28 -2.62 -5.05
N LYS A 15 0.81 -3.38 -5.30
CA LYS A 15 0.88 -4.81 -4.99
C LYS A 15 0.70 -5.09 -3.49
N VAL A 16 1.40 -4.35 -2.64
CA VAL A 16 1.30 -4.49 -1.18
C VAL A 16 -0.08 -4.09 -0.68
N ALA A 17 -0.66 -3.00 -1.22
CA ALA A 17 -2.01 -2.58 -0.88
C ALA A 17 -3.07 -3.60 -1.33
N LEU A 18 -2.92 -4.20 -2.51
CA LEU A 18 -3.81 -5.24 -3.01
C LEU A 18 -3.75 -6.51 -2.15
N GLU A 19 -2.57 -7.00 -1.76
CA GLU A 19 -2.47 -8.12 -0.82
C GLU A 19 -3.11 -7.77 0.53
N ALA A 20 -2.95 -6.52 1.01
CA ALA A 20 -3.57 -6.04 2.24
C ALA A 20 -5.10 -5.84 2.15
N ILE A 21 -5.66 -5.67 0.94
CA ILE A 21 -7.09 -5.56 0.66
C ILE A 21 -7.72 -6.95 0.49
N ARG A 22 -7.04 -7.84 -0.24
CA ARG A 22 -7.48 -9.23 -0.47
C ARG A 22 -7.58 -10.04 0.82
N GLY A 23 -6.84 -9.64 1.86
CA GLY A 23 -6.86 -10.35 3.15
C GLY A 23 -6.09 -11.67 3.14
N GLU A 24 -5.40 -11.99 2.04
CA GLU A 24 -4.53 -13.16 1.91
C GLU A 24 -3.30 -13.08 2.83
N ALA A 25 -2.89 -11.87 3.23
CA ALA A 25 -1.84 -11.63 4.21
C ALA A 25 -2.22 -10.49 5.15
N THR A 26 -2.00 -10.69 6.46
CA THR A 26 -2.20 -9.61 7.43
C THR A 26 -1.14 -8.52 7.24
N VAL A 27 -1.44 -7.28 7.63
CA VAL A 27 -0.47 -6.16 7.57
C VAL A 27 0.86 -6.54 8.24
N ALA A 28 0.80 -7.30 9.35
CA ALA A 28 1.97 -7.81 10.06
C ALA A 28 2.76 -8.89 9.28
N GLN A 29 2.11 -9.70 8.45
CA GLN A 29 2.83 -10.63 7.58
C GLN A 29 3.48 -9.89 6.40
N LEU A 30 2.80 -8.88 5.86
CA LEU A 30 3.34 -8.03 4.80
C LEU A 30 4.56 -7.24 5.28
N THR A 31 4.59 -6.83 6.56
CA THR A 31 5.77 -6.15 7.10
C THR A 31 7.00 -7.06 7.10
N VAL A 32 6.84 -8.34 7.46
CA VAL A 32 7.91 -9.33 7.45
C VAL A 32 8.30 -9.71 6.02
N LYS A 33 7.32 -10.00 5.15
CA LYS A 33 7.52 -10.44 3.77
C LYS A 33 8.21 -9.39 2.91
N TYR A 34 7.85 -8.11 3.07
CA TYR A 34 8.36 -7.01 2.24
C TYR A 34 9.34 -6.08 2.96
N GLY A 35 9.55 -6.26 4.26
CA GLY A 35 10.37 -5.35 5.07
C GLY A 35 9.81 -3.92 5.13
N VAL A 36 8.48 -3.78 5.02
CA VAL A 36 7.78 -2.49 5.03
C VAL A 36 7.14 -2.29 6.39
N HIS A 37 7.22 -1.09 6.96
CA HIS A 37 6.56 -0.81 8.23
C HIS A 37 5.03 -0.83 8.11
N GLN A 38 4.32 -1.37 9.12
CA GLN A 38 2.86 -1.54 9.11
C GLN A 38 2.10 -0.25 8.79
N THR A 39 2.58 0.89 9.32
CA THR A 39 1.99 2.21 9.09
C THR A 39 2.02 2.60 7.61
N MET A 40 3.08 2.25 6.87
CA MET A 40 3.18 2.52 5.44
C MET A 40 2.19 1.66 4.65
N ILE A 41 2.02 0.39 5.04
CA ILE A 41 1.08 -0.54 4.42
C ILE A 41 -0.36 -0.04 4.63
N SER A 42 -0.71 0.36 5.85
CA SER A 42 -2.03 0.93 6.15
C SER A 42 -2.28 2.22 5.35
N ALA A 43 -1.26 3.08 5.21
CA ALA A 43 -1.36 4.28 4.37
C ALA A 43 -1.58 3.93 2.90
N TRP A 44 -0.85 2.96 2.34
CA TRP A 44 -1.02 2.52 0.95
C TRP A 44 -2.34 1.81 0.72
N LYS A 45 -2.83 1.03 1.69
CA LYS A 45 -4.16 0.43 1.66
C LYS A 45 -5.24 1.51 1.54
N LYS A 46 -5.15 2.55 2.37
CA LYS A 46 -6.08 3.69 2.31
C LYS A 46 -5.98 4.43 0.98
N GLN A 47 -4.77 4.73 0.52
CA GLN A 47 -4.55 5.36 -0.80
C GLN A 47 -5.08 4.52 -1.97
N ALA A 48 -4.96 3.19 -1.89
CA ALA A 48 -5.51 2.30 -2.91
C ALA A 48 -7.03 2.30 -2.91
N VAL A 49 -7.67 2.26 -1.73
CA VAL A 49 -9.14 2.33 -1.60
C VAL A 49 -9.68 3.70 -2.05
N ASP A 50 -9.06 4.78 -1.61
CA ASP A 50 -9.41 6.15 -2.00
C ASP A 50 -9.14 6.41 -3.49
N GLY A 51 -8.09 5.80 -4.06
CA GLY A 51 -7.79 5.87 -5.49
C GLY A 51 -8.73 5.03 -6.34
N MET A 52 -9.15 3.85 -5.85
CA MET A 52 -10.12 3.00 -6.54
C MET A 52 -11.48 3.68 -6.66
N SER A 53 -11.94 4.40 -5.63
CA SER A 53 -13.20 5.16 -5.73
C SER A 53 -13.13 6.21 -6.85
N GLY A 54 -11.97 6.84 -7.06
CA GLY A 54 -11.72 7.73 -8.20
C GLY A 54 -11.79 7.04 -9.56
N VAL A 55 -11.26 5.82 -9.67
CA VAL A 55 -11.34 5.00 -10.90
C VAL A 55 -12.79 4.61 -11.22
N PHE A 56 -13.60 4.29 -10.21
CA PHE A 56 -15.02 3.97 -10.39
C PHE A 56 -15.93 5.20 -10.51
N SER A 57 -15.47 6.39 -10.11
CA SER A 57 -16.24 7.65 -10.18
C SER A 57 -16.41 8.19 -11.61
N GLY A 58 -15.79 7.57 -12.62
CA GLY A 58 -16.09 7.86 -14.03
C GLY A 58 -15.80 9.29 -14.50
N LYS A 59 -14.98 10.08 -13.79
CA LYS A 59 -14.40 11.30 -14.36
C LYS A 59 -13.10 10.94 -15.06
N ALA A 60 -13.25 10.56 -16.33
CA ALA A 60 -12.22 10.80 -17.35
C ALA A 60 -11.95 12.31 -17.49
#